data_AF-A0A812EDE0-F1
#
_entry.id   AF-A0A812EDE0-F1
#
_cell.length_a   1.000
_cell.length_b   1.000
_cell.length_c   1.000
_cell.angle_alpha   90.00
_cell.angle_beta   90.00
_cell.angle_gamma   90.00
#
_symmetry.space_group_name_H-M   'P 1'
#
loop_
_entity.id
_entity.type
_entity.pdbx_description
1 polymer ?
#
loop_
_entity_poly.entity_id
_entity_poly.type
_entity_poly.pdbx_seq_one_letter_code
_entity_poly.pdbx_strand_id
1 'polypeptide(L)'
;MSIIVTPAVLNIRPYIVCCLVKNLNFNKNNAFKKFIALQTKFHDTICDKRQAATIATHDMNLVKSPLTYDAKVPSHIKITPLFAKEELTAQSLVANLRREADEIRKEKKRNKLSGIHKYLDLLHEKPEYPCLVDKEGCVISFPPITNSDKTKISKDTTSLLIEVTSSRSLHICKEVMDTLLQEMLNMGIGERLSGKKAETPGSEPEESNTNDKYKITVQQVNVINQDNSLRVVYPSRTDLNSDLIQVTYDCDE
;
A
#
# COMPACT_ATOMS: atom_id res chain seq x y z
N MET A 1 5.21 -1.85 -15.87
CA MET A 1 5.89 -0.91 -14.90
C MET A 1 6.93 -1.70 -14.11
N SER A 2 8.05 -1.09 -13.67
CA SER A 2 9.07 -1.79 -12.87
C SER A 2 9.48 -1.06 -11.60
N ILE A 3 9.96 -1.86 -10.63
CA ILE A 3 10.54 -1.41 -9.36
C ILE A 3 11.95 -1.97 -9.26
N ILE A 4 12.93 -1.08 -9.14
CA ILE A 4 14.34 -1.42 -9.05
C ILE A 4 14.69 -1.56 -7.57
N VAL A 5 15.24 -2.70 -7.16
CA VAL A 5 15.66 -2.92 -5.77
C VAL A 5 17.17 -2.71 -5.66
N THR A 6 17.58 -1.93 -4.67
CA THR A 6 19.00 -1.74 -4.37
C THR A 6 19.52 -2.80 -3.39
N PRO A 7 20.83 -3.08 -3.38
CA PRO A 7 21.44 -3.96 -2.38
C PRO A 7 21.27 -3.48 -0.92
N ALA A 8 21.14 -2.16 -0.69
CA ALA A 8 21.06 -1.58 0.65
C ALA A 8 19.84 -2.08 1.43
N VAL A 9 18.69 -2.22 0.78
CA VAL A 9 17.44 -2.62 1.45
C VAL A 9 17.38 -4.11 1.81
N LEU A 10 18.24 -4.93 1.21
CA LEU A 10 18.23 -6.39 1.36
C LEU A 10 18.47 -6.84 2.80
N ASN A 11 19.33 -6.15 3.52
CA ASN A 11 19.67 -6.50 4.90
C ASN A 11 18.66 -5.96 5.93
N ILE A 12 17.70 -5.14 5.49
CA ILE A 12 16.79 -4.40 6.37
C ILE A 12 15.35 -4.88 6.20
N ARG A 13 14.89 -4.97 4.94
CA ARG A 13 13.54 -5.37 4.55
C ARG A 13 13.56 -5.90 3.10
N PRO A 14 14.08 -7.12 2.87
CA PRO A 14 14.43 -7.59 1.52
C PRO A 14 13.26 -7.84 0.57
N TYR A 15 12.03 -7.98 1.06
CA TYR A 15 10.91 -8.47 0.27
C TYR A 15 9.93 -7.33 -0.03
N ILE A 16 9.59 -7.18 -1.31
CA ILE A 16 8.57 -6.28 -1.83
C ILE A 16 7.82 -6.98 -2.97
N VAL A 17 6.50 -6.86 -2.97
CA VAL A 17 5.64 -7.18 -4.12
C VAL A 17 4.74 -5.99 -4.39
N CYS A 18 4.44 -5.75 -5.66
CA CYS A 18 3.55 -4.67 -6.06
C CYS A 18 2.60 -5.14 -7.15
N CYS A 19 1.46 -4.48 -7.27
CA CYS A 19 0.57 -4.60 -8.42
C CYS A 19 -0.14 -3.26 -8.66
N LEU A 20 -0.61 -3.05 -9.88
CA LEU A 20 -1.53 -1.94 -10.17
C LEU A 20 -2.96 -2.47 -10.21
N VAL A 21 -3.87 -1.80 -9.53
CA VAL A 21 -5.30 -2.10 -9.60
C VAL A 21 -5.99 -0.96 -10.34
N LYS A 22 -6.62 -1.24 -11.48
CA LYS A 22 -7.28 -0.25 -12.33
C LYS A 22 -8.81 -0.33 -12.20
N ASN A 23 -9.48 0.71 -12.71
CA ASN A 23 -10.94 0.80 -12.81
C ASN A 23 -11.66 0.77 -11.45
N LEU A 24 -11.05 1.38 -10.44
CA LEU A 24 -11.63 1.48 -9.11
C LEU A 24 -12.67 2.60 -9.05
N ASN A 25 -13.73 2.37 -8.27
CA ASN A 25 -14.74 3.38 -7.97
C ASN A 25 -14.94 3.49 -6.45
N PHE A 26 -14.25 4.45 -5.84
CA PHE A 26 -14.31 4.69 -4.39
C PHE A 26 -15.48 5.56 -3.93
N ASN A 27 -16.21 6.18 -4.86
CA ASN A 27 -17.33 7.09 -4.57
C ASN A 27 -18.60 6.34 -4.14
N LYS A 28 -18.76 5.06 -4.47
CA LYS A 28 -19.95 4.27 -4.13
C LYS A 28 -19.85 3.63 -2.74
N ASN A 29 -20.98 3.48 -2.05
CA ASN A 29 -21.17 2.62 -0.86
C ASN A 29 -20.14 2.80 0.28
N ASN A 30 -19.63 4.01 0.47
CA ASN A 30 -18.55 4.32 1.41
C ASN A 30 -17.28 3.47 1.19
N ALA A 31 -17.04 3.00 -0.05
CA ALA A 31 -15.94 2.13 -0.44
C ALA A 31 -14.59 2.69 -0.01
N PHE A 32 -14.33 3.99 -0.21
CA PHE A 32 -13.09 4.62 0.25
C PHE A 32 -12.84 4.42 1.75
N LYS A 33 -13.84 4.71 2.59
CA LYS A 33 -13.72 4.59 4.05
C LYS A 33 -13.54 3.14 4.47
N LYS A 34 -14.27 2.21 3.84
CA LYS A 34 -14.13 0.77 4.04
C LYS A 34 -12.73 0.28 3.67
N PHE A 35 -12.17 0.77 2.57
CA PHE A 35 -10.82 0.42 2.12
C PHE A 35 -9.74 0.88 3.11
N ILE A 36 -9.80 2.12 3.59
CA ILE A 36 -8.87 2.62 4.62
C ILE A 36 -9.00 1.82 5.93
N ALA A 37 -10.24 1.46 6.32
CA ALA A 37 -10.48 0.63 7.49
C ALA A 37 -9.93 -0.80 7.32
N LEU A 38 -10.06 -1.37 6.12
CA LEU A 38 -9.51 -2.68 5.76
C LEU A 38 -7.98 -2.69 5.88
N GLN A 39 -7.29 -1.69 5.32
CA GLN A 39 -5.84 -1.55 5.46
C GLN A 39 -5.42 -1.49 6.93
N THR A 40 -6.15 -0.71 7.75
CA THR A 40 -5.88 -0.59 9.19
C THR A 40 -6.08 -1.92 9.91
N LYS A 41 -7.17 -2.64 9.61
CA LYS A 41 -7.47 -3.97 10.14
C LYS A 41 -6.36 -4.95 9.79
N PHE A 42 -5.92 -4.98 8.54
CA PHE A 42 -4.87 -5.88 8.05
C PHE A 42 -3.53 -5.59 8.70
N HIS A 43 -3.17 -4.31 8.84
CA HIS A 43 -1.98 -3.89 9.57
C HIS A 43 -1.98 -4.42 11.01
N ASP A 44 -3.14 -4.48 11.66
CA ASP A 44 -3.29 -4.99 13.03
C ASP A 44 -3.38 -6.51 13.14
N THR A 45 -3.90 -7.20 12.13
CA THR A 45 -4.08 -8.66 12.13
C THR A 45 -2.98 -9.37 11.34
N ILE A 46 -3.18 -9.58 10.03
CA ILE A 46 -2.34 -10.46 9.20
C ILE A 46 -0.94 -9.89 8.97
N CYS A 47 -0.76 -8.58 9.11
CA CYS A 47 0.56 -7.93 9.01
C CYS A 47 1.30 -7.88 10.35
N ASP A 48 0.72 -8.45 11.42
CA ASP A 48 1.30 -8.51 12.77
C ASP A 48 1.78 -7.14 13.25
N LYS A 49 0.87 -6.16 13.33
CA LYS A 49 1.19 -4.76 13.69
C LYS A 49 2.36 -4.19 12.85
N ARG A 50 2.28 -4.42 11.55
CA ARG A 50 3.29 -4.08 10.54
C ARG A 50 4.66 -4.77 10.66
N GLN A 51 4.84 -5.67 11.63
CA GLN A 51 6.08 -6.41 11.82
C GLN A 51 6.28 -7.44 10.71
N ALA A 52 5.24 -8.20 10.38
CA ALA A 52 5.31 -9.23 9.35
C ALA A 52 5.27 -8.62 7.96
N ALA A 53 4.40 -7.64 7.71
CA ALA A 53 4.25 -7.00 6.40
C ALA A 53 3.81 -5.54 6.54
N THR A 54 3.98 -4.71 5.50
CA THR A 54 3.41 -3.37 5.46
C THR A 54 2.80 -3.15 4.10
N ILE A 55 1.49 -2.92 4.09
CA ILE A 55 0.73 -2.49 2.92
C ILE A 55 0.84 -0.97 2.80
N ALA A 56 1.17 -0.47 1.62
CA ALA A 56 1.04 0.93 1.27
C ALA A 56 0.33 1.07 -0.09
N THR A 57 -0.50 2.09 -0.21
CA THR A 57 -1.31 2.37 -1.40
C THR A 57 -1.04 3.78 -1.89
N HIS A 58 -0.88 3.91 -3.19
CA HIS A 58 -0.53 5.15 -3.87
C HIS A 58 -1.50 5.40 -5.03
N ASP A 59 -1.91 6.65 -5.24
CA ASP A 59 -2.65 7.02 -6.44
C ASP A 59 -1.70 6.95 -7.63
N MET A 60 -1.98 6.02 -8.56
CA MET A 60 -1.09 5.74 -9.67
C MET A 60 -0.90 6.95 -10.60
N ASN A 61 -1.88 7.86 -10.68
CA ASN A 61 -1.78 9.06 -11.52
C ASN A 61 -0.73 10.06 -10.99
N LEU A 62 -0.42 9.99 -9.69
CA LEU A 62 0.56 10.84 -9.02
C LEU A 62 1.96 10.21 -9.00
N VAL A 63 2.07 8.89 -9.20
CA VAL A 63 3.34 8.14 -9.14
C VAL A 63 4.16 8.33 -10.42
N LYS A 64 5.46 8.59 -10.26
CA LYS A 64 6.41 8.77 -11.38
C LYS A 64 7.35 7.56 -11.51
N SER A 65 7.13 6.72 -12.51
CA SER A 65 7.91 5.49 -12.76
C SER A 65 9.18 5.72 -13.60
N PRO A 66 10.24 4.89 -13.47
CA PRO A 66 10.35 3.70 -12.60
C PRO A 66 10.51 4.07 -11.13
N LEU A 67 10.22 3.12 -10.25
CA LEU A 67 10.43 3.29 -8.81
C LEU A 67 11.71 2.59 -8.36
N THR A 68 12.32 3.10 -7.30
CA THR A 68 13.48 2.49 -6.65
C THR A 68 13.13 2.15 -5.20
N TYR A 69 13.20 0.87 -4.85
CA TYR A 69 13.12 0.41 -3.47
C TYR A 69 14.52 0.32 -2.88
N ASP A 70 14.79 1.23 -1.95
CA ASP A 70 16.14 1.49 -1.43
C ASP A 70 16.16 1.52 0.09
N ALA A 71 17.34 1.55 0.70
CA ALA A 71 17.51 1.93 2.09
C ALA A 71 18.57 3.01 2.21
N LYS A 72 18.26 4.06 2.98
CA LYS A 72 19.13 5.23 3.13
C LYS A 72 19.25 5.63 4.59
N VAL A 73 20.31 6.35 4.91
CA VAL A 73 20.47 6.99 6.22
C VAL A 73 19.26 7.92 6.49
N PRO A 74 18.68 7.93 7.71
CA PRO A 74 17.43 8.66 7.99
C PRO A 74 17.47 10.16 7.71
N SER A 75 18.64 10.79 7.76
CA SER A 75 18.86 12.21 7.43
C SER A 75 18.74 12.51 5.93
N HIS A 76 18.92 11.51 5.07
CA HIS A 76 18.87 11.64 3.62
C HIS A 76 17.51 11.28 3.01
N ILE A 77 16.59 10.74 3.81
CA ILE A 77 15.23 10.42 3.38
C ILE A 77 14.36 11.64 3.64
N LYS A 78 13.99 12.37 2.60
CA LYS A 78 13.03 13.48 2.68
C LYS A 78 11.66 13.02 2.21
N ILE A 79 10.66 13.15 3.08
CA ILE A 79 9.29 12.74 2.82
C ILE A 79 8.34 13.81 3.33
N THR A 80 7.25 14.06 2.61
CA THR A 80 6.07 14.77 3.11
C THR A 80 5.09 13.71 3.60
N PRO A 81 4.98 13.43 4.92
CA PRO A 81 4.07 12.40 5.44
C PRO A 81 2.62 12.72 5.13
N LEU A 82 1.76 11.71 5.10
CA LEU A 82 0.31 11.90 5.00
C LEU A 82 -0.19 12.98 5.96
N PHE A 83 -0.97 13.92 5.41
CA PHE A 83 -1.59 15.06 6.12
C PHE A 83 -0.62 16.11 6.67
N ALA A 84 0.69 15.99 6.45
CA ALA A 84 1.66 17.03 6.76
C ALA A 84 1.71 18.09 5.64
N LYS A 85 2.00 19.33 6.02
CA LYS A 85 2.12 20.47 5.09
C LYS A 85 3.52 20.63 4.52
N GLU A 86 4.53 20.16 5.24
CA GLU A 86 5.95 20.37 4.93
C GLU A 86 6.67 19.05 4.76
N GLU A 87 7.72 19.07 3.94
CA GLU A 87 8.66 17.96 3.80
C GLU A 87 9.63 17.95 4.99
N LEU A 88 9.90 16.77 5.53
CA LEU A 88 10.87 16.59 6.59
C LEU A 88 11.71 15.34 6.38
N THR A 89 12.83 15.27 7.10
CA THR A 89 13.66 14.07 7.08
C THR A 89 13.02 12.94 7.87
N ALA A 90 13.30 11.69 7.50
CA ALA A 90 12.86 10.52 8.28
C ALA A 90 13.42 10.57 9.71
N GLN A 91 14.62 11.10 9.90
CA GLN A 91 15.19 11.35 11.23
C GLN A 91 14.30 12.27 12.08
N SER A 92 13.93 13.45 11.54
CA SER A 92 13.06 14.41 12.22
C SER A 92 11.66 13.81 12.46
N LEU A 93 11.13 13.05 11.50
CA LEU A 93 9.82 12.41 11.59
C LEU A 93 9.78 11.44 12.76
N VAL A 94 10.74 10.50 12.79
CA VAL A 94 10.83 9.49 13.84
C VAL A 94 11.06 10.14 15.20
N ALA A 95 11.90 11.18 15.29
CA ALA A 95 12.12 11.91 16.54
C ALA A 95 10.85 12.61 17.05
N ASN A 96 10.09 13.27 16.17
CA ASN A 96 8.82 13.91 16.54
C ASN A 96 7.78 12.90 16.99
N LEU A 97 7.62 11.80 16.24
CA LEU A 97 6.68 10.73 16.60
C LEU A 97 7.06 10.05 17.93
N ARG A 98 8.35 9.91 18.25
CA ARG A 98 8.80 9.41 19.56
C ARG A 98 8.46 10.38 20.69
N ARG A 99 8.71 11.67 20.50
CA ARG A 99 8.38 12.71 21.48
C ARG A 99 6.88 12.72 21.80
N GLU A 100 6.04 12.74 20.76
CA GLU A 100 4.58 12.69 20.90
C GLU A 100 4.12 11.41 21.61
N ALA A 101 4.74 10.26 21.29
CA ALA A 101 4.45 9.00 21.96
C ALA A 101 4.75 9.04 23.47
N ASP A 102 5.87 9.64 23.86
CA ASP A 102 6.28 9.77 25.26
C ASP A 102 5.41 10.78 26.02
N GLU A 103 4.98 11.87 25.39
CA GLU A 103 4.01 12.80 25.95
C GLU A 103 2.66 12.11 26.21
N ILE A 104 2.14 11.35 25.24
CA ILE A 104 0.91 10.57 25.39
C ILE A 104 1.02 9.55 26.55
N ARG A 105 2.16 8.87 26.69
CA ARG A 105 2.43 7.94 27.79
C ARG A 105 2.38 8.64 29.15
N LYS A 106 3.01 9.82 29.25
CA LYS A 106 3.07 10.63 30.48
C LYS A 106 1.69 11.18 30.87
N GLU A 107 0.94 11.72 29.91
CA GLU A 107 -0.39 12.30 30.16
C GLU A 107 -1.44 11.24 30.52
N LYS A 108 -1.50 10.14 29.76
CA LYS A 108 -2.60 9.17 29.89
C LYS A 108 -2.32 8.06 30.90
N LYS A 109 -1.13 8.01 31.53
CA LYS A 109 -0.64 6.89 32.38
C LYS A 109 -0.91 5.52 31.74
N ARG A 110 -0.92 5.44 30.42
CA ARG A 110 -1.22 4.23 29.65
C ARG A 110 0.04 3.77 28.94
N ASN A 111 0.39 2.50 29.14
CA ASN A 111 1.56 1.89 28.50
C ASN A 111 1.35 1.60 27.00
N LYS A 112 0.10 1.64 26.51
CA LYS A 112 -0.25 1.23 25.14
C LYS A 112 -0.35 2.45 24.20
N LEU A 113 0.61 2.58 23.29
CA LEU A 113 0.61 3.56 22.18
C LEU A 113 -0.48 3.25 21.16
N SER A 114 -1.11 4.30 20.61
CA SER A 114 -2.11 4.21 19.53
C SER A 114 -1.56 4.76 18.20
N GLY A 115 -2.23 4.45 17.09
CA GLY A 115 -1.92 5.05 15.79
C GLY A 115 -0.59 4.60 15.20
N ILE A 116 0.22 5.54 14.73
CA ILE A 116 1.53 5.26 14.12
C ILE A 116 2.62 4.98 15.17
N HIS A 117 2.46 5.49 16.40
CA HIS A 117 3.48 5.43 17.45
C HIS A 117 3.85 4.00 17.84
N LYS A 118 2.91 3.04 17.75
CA LYS A 118 3.17 1.61 18.02
C LYS A 118 4.17 0.95 17.06
N TYR A 119 4.49 1.59 15.93
CA TYR A 119 5.39 1.05 14.92
C TYR A 119 6.81 1.63 14.97
N LEU A 120 7.06 2.60 15.86
CA LEU A 120 8.37 3.27 15.96
C LEU A 120 9.48 2.34 16.44
N ASP A 121 9.13 1.33 17.25
CA ASP A 121 10.07 0.33 17.75
C ASP A 121 10.62 -0.55 16.62
N LEU A 122 9.94 -0.64 15.47
CA LEU A 122 10.39 -1.40 14.30
C LEU A 122 11.61 -0.79 13.60
N LEU A 123 11.89 0.47 13.91
CA LEU A 123 13.03 1.22 13.39
C LEU A 123 14.17 1.35 14.41
N HIS A 124 14.03 0.79 15.62
CA HIS A 124 15.04 0.95 16.65
C HIS A 124 16.39 0.38 16.19
N GLU A 125 17.47 1.14 16.41
CA GLU A 125 18.87 0.73 16.17
C GLU A 125 19.27 0.41 14.72
N LYS A 126 18.46 0.74 13.71
CA LYS A 126 18.87 0.56 12.31
C LYS A 126 19.63 1.78 11.77
N PRO A 127 20.81 1.60 11.14
CA PRO A 127 21.60 2.71 10.58
C PRO A 127 20.94 3.31 9.33
N GLU A 128 20.12 2.53 8.64
CA GLU A 128 19.44 2.89 7.40
C GLU A 128 17.98 2.42 7.45
N TYR A 129 17.13 3.14 6.72
CA TYR A 129 15.70 2.95 6.68
C TYR A 129 15.22 2.69 5.25
N PRO A 130 14.29 1.74 5.04
CA PRO A 130 13.80 1.43 3.70
C PRO A 130 12.90 2.57 3.20
N CYS A 131 12.98 2.88 1.92
CA CYS A 131 12.15 3.88 1.27
C CYS A 131 11.83 3.47 -0.17
N LEU A 132 10.64 3.82 -0.63
CA LEU A 132 10.29 3.74 -2.05
C LEU A 132 10.39 5.14 -2.65
N VAL A 133 11.20 5.27 -3.69
CA VAL A 133 11.54 6.54 -4.34
C VAL A 133 11.05 6.51 -5.77
N ASP A 134 10.48 7.62 -6.23
CA ASP A 134 10.07 7.78 -7.62
C ASP A 134 11.21 8.24 -8.54
N LYS A 135 10.95 8.31 -9.85
CA LYS A 135 11.95 8.72 -10.85
C LYS A 135 12.49 10.15 -10.66
N GLU A 136 11.74 11.00 -9.94
CA GLU A 136 12.09 12.39 -9.67
C GLU A 136 12.86 12.52 -8.34
N GLY A 137 13.14 11.40 -7.68
CA GLY A 137 13.86 11.37 -6.41
C GLY A 137 12.97 11.64 -5.18
N CYS A 138 11.65 11.73 -5.35
CA CYS A 138 10.73 11.93 -4.24
C CYS A 138 10.45 10.61 -3.52
N VAL A 139 10.54 10.61 -2.19
CA VAL A 139 10.16 9.44 -1.37
C VAL A 139 8.64 9.39 -1.28
N ILE A 140 8.04 8.33 -1.83
CA ILE A 140 6.59 8.13 -1.86
C ILE A 140 6.11 7.20 -0.75
N SER A 141 6.98 6.35 -0.22
CA SER A 141 6.71 5.45 0.90
C SER A 141 7.92 5.33 1.82
N PHE A 142 7.69 5.30 3.12
CA PHE A 142 8.67 5.00 4.16
C PHE A 142 8.18 3.85 5.04
N PRO A 143 8.33 2.59 4.60
CA PRO A 143 7.93 1.43 5.39
C PRO A 143 8.75 1.27 6.68
N PRO A 144 8.19 0.74 7.78
CA PRO A 144 6.77 0.42 8.00
C PRO A 144 5.96 1.62 8.55
N ILE A 145 6.46 2.85 8.42
CA ILE A 145 5.93 4.02 9.13
C ILE A 145 4.78 4.69 8.38
N THR A 146 5.04 5.27 7.22
CA THR A 146 4.04 6.12 6.54
C THR A 146 4.25 6.21 5.04
N ASN A 147 3.19 6.62 4.34
CA ASN A 147 3.24 6.97 2.93
C ASN A 147 3.41 8.49 2.80
N SER A 148 3.72 8.95 1.58
CA SER A 148 3.79 10.37 1.29
C SER A 148 2.43 10.96 0.91
N ASP A 149 2.17 12.19 1.33
CA ASP A 149 1.02 12.98 0.86
C ASP A 149 1.05 13.19 -0.67
N LYS A 150 2.25 13.22 -1.28
CA LYS A 150 2.46 13.41 -2.72
C LYS A 150 1.77 12.35 -3.59
N THR A 151 1.53 11.15 -3.06
CA THR A 151 0.86 10.03 -3.76
C THR A 151 -0.37 9.54 -3.02
N LYS A 152 -0.94 10.38 -2.15
CA LYS A 152 -2.09 10.05 -1.32
C LYS A 152 -3.31 9.73 -2.18
N ILE A 153 -3.98 8.65 -1.82
CA ILE A 153 -5.23 8.22 -2.45
C ILE A 153 -6.41 9.06 -1.96
N SER A 154 -7.40 9.26 -2.83
CA SER A 154 -8.63 9.97 -2.54
C SER A 154 -9.84 9.16 -3.00
N LYS A 155 -11.05 9.70 -2.81
CA LYS A 155 -12.28 9.08 -3.33
C LYS A 155 -12.34 9.08 -4.86
N ASP A 156 -11.56 9.95 -5.50
CA ASP A 156 -11.50 10.12 -6.95
C ASP A 156 -10.41 9.25 -7.59
N THR A 157 -9.58 8.57 -6.78
CA THR A 157 -8.57 7.65 -7.27
C THR A 157 -9.21 6.48 -8.02
N THR A 158 -8.87 6.32 -9.29
CA THR A 158 -9.36 5.24 -10.17
C THR A 158 -8.34 4.13 -10.39
N SER A 159 -7.06 4.40 -10.13
CA SER A 159 -5.97 3.46 -10.28
C SER A 159 -5.04 3.51 -9.08
N LEU A 160 -4.77 2.36 -8.48
CA LEU A 160 -3.90 2.22 -7.32
C LEU A 160 -2.62 1.47 -7.67
N LEU A 161 -1.49 2.00 -7.25
CA LEU A 161 -0.31 1.17 -6.99
C LEU A 161 -0.41 0.68 -5.55
N ILE A 162 -0.40 -0.64 -5.37
CA ILE A 162 -0.34 -1.28 -4.06
C ILE A 162 1.04 -1.90 -3.92
N GLU A 163 1.72 -1.63 -2.81
CA GLU A 163 2.94 -2.32 -2.41
C GLU A 163 2.73 -3.07 -1.10
N VAL A 164 3.35 -4.24 -0.99
CA VAL A 164 3.48 -4.98 0.27
C VAL A 164 4.95 -5.32 0.50
N THR A 165 5.51 -4.77 1.58
CA THR A 165 6.91 -5.02 1.97
C THR A 165 6.97 -5.91 3.20
N SER A 166 7.99 -6.76 3.33
CA SER A 166 8.22 -7.64 4.49
C SER A 166 9.71 -7.80 4.79
N SER A 167 10.03 -7.97 6.07
CA SER A 167 11.36 -8.41 6.52
C SER A 167 11.43 -9.92 6.78
N ARG A 168 10.31 -10.65 6.71
CA ARG A 168 10.22 -12.08 7.08
C ARG A 168 10.31 -12.99 5.86
N SER A 169 9.39 -12.86 4.90
CA SER A 169 9.41 -13.70 3.69
C SER A 169 8.63 -13.07 2.53
N LEU A 170 8.96 -13.48 1.31
CA LEU A 170 8.19 -13.14 0.11
C LEU A 170 6.77 -13.73 0.14
N HIS A 171 6.62 -14.92 0.74
CA HIS A 171 5.32 -15.59 0.83
C HIS A 171 4.29 -14.74 1.59
N ILE A 172 4.68 -14.15 2.72
CA ILE A 172 3.82 -13.24 3.49
C ILE A 172 3.39 -12.04 2.64
N CYS A 173 4.29 -11.45 1.85
CA CYS A 173 3.95 -10.34 0.95
C CYS A 173 2.84 -10.73 -0.03
N LYS A 174 2.97 -11.89 -0.68
CA LYS A 174 2.00 -12.40 -1.64
C LYS A 174 0.66 -12.74 -0.99
N GLU A 175 0.68 -13.46 0.14
CA GLU A 175 -0.54 -13.83 0.88
C GLU A 175 -1.33 -12.60 1.34
N VAL A 176 -0.65 -11.58 1.88
CA VAL A 176 -1.27 -10.32 2.29
C VAL A 176 -1.87 -9.58 1.10
N MET A 177 -1.17 -9.56 -0.04
CA MET A 177 -1.66 -8.91 -1.26
C MET A 177 -2.87 -9.65 -1.85
N ASP A 178 -2.81 -10.99 -1.95
CA ASP A 178 -3.92 -11.83 -2.42
C ASP A 178 -5.18 -11.62 -1.57
N THR A 179 -5.02 -11.69 -0.25
CA THR A 179 -6.12 -11.50 0.70
C THR A 179 -6.69 -10.09 0.60
N LEU A 180 -5.85 -9.07 0.39
CA LEU A 180 -6.29 -7.69 0.24
C LEU A 180 -7.16 -7.52 -1.02
N LEU A 181 -6.71 -8.07 -2.16
CA LEU A 181 -7.43 -7.98 -3.43
C LEU A 181 -8.77 -8.74 -3.38
N GLN A 182 -8.82 -9.89 -2.70
CA GLN A 182 -10.06 -10.63 -2.47
C GLN A 182 -11.04 -9.84 -1.57
N GLU A 183 -10.55 -9.27 -0.46
CA GLU A 183 -11.39 -8.48 0.42
C GLU A 183 -11.88 -7.17 -0.23
N MET A 184 -11.08 -6.57 -1.12
CA MET A 184 -11.54 -5.44 -1.94
C MET A 184 -12.81 -5.81 -2.73
N LEU A 185 -12.80 -6.97 -3.41
CA LEU A 185 -13.97 -7.46 -4.14
C LEU A 185 -15.16 -7.75 -3.22
N ASN A 186 -14.94 -8.41 -2.08
CA ASN A 186 -15.98 -8.71 -1.09
C ASN A 186 -16.65 -7.44 -0.54
N MET A 187 -15.92 -6.32 -0.49
CA MET A 187 -16.43 -5.02 -0.06
C MET A 187 -17.11 -4.21 -1.17
N GLY A 188 -17.17 -4.75 -2.40
CA GLY A 188 -17.71 -4.08 -3.57
C GLY A 188 -16.78 -3.02 -4.15
N ILE A 189 -15.48 -3.13 -3.92
CA ILE A 189 -14.46 -2.25 -4.47
C ILE A 189 -14.00 -2.85 -5.81
N GLY A 190 -14.65 -2.41 -6.89
CA GLY A 190 -14.36 -2.83 -8.26
C GLY A 190 -15.45 -2.41 -9.22
N GLU A 191 -15.34 -2.85 -10.47
CA GLU A 191 -16.37 -2.72 -11.48
C GLU A 191 -17.50 -3.73 -11.21
N ARG A 192 -18.74 -3.26 -11.12
CA ARG A 192 -19.90 -4.12 -10.87
C ARG A 192 -20.29 -4.86 -12.16
N LEU A 193 -20.38 -6.19 -12.09
CA LEU A 193 -20.72 -7.06 -13.23
C LEU A 193 -22.23 -7.32 -13.38
N SER A 194 -23.05 -7.08 -12.36
CA SER A 194 -24.49 -7.41 -12.37
C SER A 194 -25.36 -6.33 -13.05
N GLY A 195 -25.69 -6.61 -14.32
CA GLY A 195 -26.93 -6.25 -15.02
C GLY A 195 -27.08 -4.81 -15.53
N LYS A 196 -26.99 -4.61 -16.85
CA LYS A 196 -27.68 -3.49 -17.53
C LYS A 196 -29.17 -3.58 -17.20
N LYS A 197 -29.64 -2.92 -16.12
CA LYS A 197 -31.04 -2.50 -16.06
C LYS A 197 -31.11 -1.15 -16.75
N ALA A 198 -31.96 -1.07 -17.77
CA ALA A 198 -32.33 0.20 -18.38
C ALA A 198 -32.74 1.18 -17.27
N GLU A 199 -32.21 2.38 -17.32
CA GLU A 199 -32.56 3.47 -16.41
C GLU A 199 -34.05 3.77 -16.57
N THR A 200 -34.89 3.25 -15.68
CA THR A 200 -36.22 3.80 -15.44
C THR A 200 -36.05 4.95 -14.45
N PRO A 201 -36.37 6.20 -14.81
CA PRO A 201 -36.24 7.32 -13.88
C PRO A 201 -37.29 7.19 -12.78
N GLY A 202 -36.86 7.03 -11.51
CA GLY A 202 -37.75 7.15 -10.36
C GLY A 202 -37.55 6.21 -9.17
N SER A 203 -36.58 5.29 -9.16
CA SER A 203 -36.35 4.41 -8.01
C SER A 203 -35.34 4.99 -7.02
N GLU A 204 -35.73 5.04 -5.75
CA GLU A 204 -34.91 5.37 -4.57
C GLU A 204 -33.63 4.50 -4.47
N PRO A 205 -32.59 4.95 -3.75
CA PRO A 205 -31.32 4.21 -3.69
C PRO A 205 -31.50 2.87 -2.94
N GLU A 206 -31.60 1.78 -3.69
CA GLU A 206 -31.67 0.42 -3.14
C GLU A 206 -30.35 0.05 -2.43
N GLU A 207 -30.48 -0.48 -1.21
CA GLU A 207 -29.40 -1.10 -0.45
C GLU A 207 -28.75 -2.24 -1.26
N SER A 208 -27.42 -2.37 -1.14
CA SER A 208 -26.61 -3.34 -1.88
C SER A 208 -27.13 -4.76 -1.73
N ASN A 209 -27.59 -5.35 -2.83
CA ASN A 209 -27.93 -6.78 -2.90
C ASN A 209 -26.67 -7.61 -2.70
N THR A 210 -26.73 -8.62 -1.83
CA THR A 210 -25.63 -9.53 -1.46
C THR A 210 -25.12 -10.41 -2.62
N ASN A 211 -25.73 -10.35 -3.80
CA ASN A 211 -25.38 -11.10 -5.00
C ASN A 211 -24.62 -10.29 -6.07
N ASP A 212 -24.29 -9.03 -5.80
CA ASP A 212 -23.52 -8.24 -6.75
C ASP A 212 -22.09 -8.77 -6.88
N LYS A 213 -21.74 -9.21 -8.08
CA LYS A 213 -20.36 -9.59 -8.41
C LYS A 213 -19.59 -8.36 -8.84
N TYR A 214 -18.39 -8.22 -8.30
CA TYR A 214 -17.45 -7.16 -8.66
C TYR A 214 -16.25 -7.78 -9.36
N LYS A 215 -15.61 -6.99 -10.21
CA LYS A 215 -14.41 -7.34 -10.93
C LYS A 215 -13.37 -6.24 -10.77
N ILE A 216 -12.11 -6.63 -10.65
CA ILE A 216 -10.99 -5.70 -10.71
C ILE A 216 -9.99 -6.14 -11.76
N THR A 217 -9.34 -5.17 -12.37
CA THR A 217 -8.21 -5.42 -13.27
C THR A 217 -6.92 -5.19 -12.50
N VAL A 218 -6.08 -6.21 -12.42
CA VAL A 218 -4.80 -6.18 -11.72
C VAL A 218 -3.68 -6.33 -12.75
N GLN A 219 -2.87 -5.29 -12.91
CA GLN A 219 -1.70 -5.33 -13.76
C GLN A 219 -0.48 -5.79 -12.97
N GLN A 220 0.28 -6.67 -13.61
CA GLN A 220 1.55 -7.18 -13.14
C GLN A 220 2.59 -6.07 -12.98
N VAL A 221 3.39 -6.14 -11.92
CA VAL A 221 4.56 -5.27 -11.71
C VAL A 221 5.79 -6.13 -11.50
N ASN A 222 6.84 -5.79 -12.25
CA ASN A 222 8.14 -6.44 -12.18
C ASN A 222 9.03 -5.77 -11.13
N VAL A 223 9.55 -6.55 -10.20
CA VAL A 223 10.59 -6.14 -9.27
C VAL A 223 11.92 -6.70 -9.78
N ILE A 224 12.83 -5.81 -10.12
CA ILE A 224 14.11 -6.12 -10.76
C ILE A 224 15.27 -5.64 -9.88
N ASN A 225 16.43 -6.28 -10.01
CA ASN A 225 17.67 -5.78 -9.42
C ASN A 225 18.27 -4.65 -10.30
N GLN A 226 19.32 -3.98 -9.80
CA GLN A 226 20.00 -2.91 -10.54
C GLN A 226 20.66 -3.37 -11.86
N ASP A 227 20.98 -4.66 -11.96
CA ASP A 227 21.48 -5.30 -13.19
C ASP A 227 20.37 -5.72 -14.17
N ASN A 228 19.13 -5.29 -13.91
CA ASN A 228 17.91 -5.66 -14.64
C ASN A 228 17.52 -7.15 -14.54
N SER A 229 18.17 -7.95 -13.69
CA SER A 229 17.70 -9.31 -13.44
C SER A 229 16.34 -9.31 -12.72
N LEU A 230 15.41 -10.13 -13.19
CA LEU A 230 14.11 -10.27 -12.57
C LEU A 230 14.26 -10.92 -11.20
N ARG A 231 13.72 -10.26 -10.18
CA ARG A 231 13.76 -10.77 -8.81
C ARG A 231 12.43 -11.36 -8.37
N VAL A 232 11.36 -10.59 -8.57
CA VAL A 232 10.00 -10.99 -8.23
C VAL A 232 9.05 -10.40 -9.26
N VAL A 233 8.02 -11.15 -9.60
CA VAL A 233 6.91 -10.65 -10.37
C VAL A 233 5.61 -10.96 -9.64
N TYR A 234 4.70 -9.98 -9.58
CA TYR A 234 3.39 -10.16 -8.97
C TYR A 234 2.31 -9.33 -9.69
N PRO A 235 1.09 -9.88 -9.87
CA PRO A 235 0.79 -11.31 -9.79
C PRO A 235 1.53 -12.10 -10.89
N SER A 236 2.03 -13.29 -10.56
CA SER A 236 2.50 -14.30 -11.51
C SER A 236 1.33 -15.20 -11.96
N ARG A 237 1.58 -16.18 -12.83
CA ARG A 237 0.54 -17.12 -13.30
C ARG A 237 0.00 -18.06 -12.22
N THR A 238 0.70 -18.19 -11.10
CA THR A 238 0.28 -19.03 -9.96
C THR A 238 -0.31 -18.22 -8.82
N ASP A 239 -0.29 -16.89 -8.91
CA ASP A 239 -0.89 -15.99 -7.92
C ASP A 239 -2.33 -15.65 -8.35
N LEU A 240 -3.20 -15.29 -7.40
CA LEU A 240 -4.58 -14.85 -7.65
C LEU A 240 -5.45 -15.84 -8.47
N ASN A 241 -5.81 -16.98 -7.84
CA ASN A 241 -6.74 -17.95 -8.43
C ASN A 241 -8.22 -17.55 -8.27
N SER A 242 -8.66 -16.46 -8.92
CA SER A 242 -10.05 -16.00 -8.88
C SER A 242 -10.50 -15.45 -10.23
N ASP A 243 -11.61 -15.98 -10.76
CA ASP A 243 -12.22 -15.50 -12.01
C ASP A 243 -12.70 -14.04 -11.95
N LEU A 244 -12.86 -13.50 -10.74
CA LEU A 244 -13.27 -12.10 -10.51
C LEU A 244 -12.10 -11.12 -10.54
N ILE A 245 -10.86 -11.63 -10.58
CA ILE A 245 -9.66 -10.81 -10.69
C ILE A 245 -9.08 -11.04 -12.08
N GLN A 246 -9.25 -10.06 -12.97
CA GLN A 246 -8.61 -10.12 -14.27
C GLN A 246 -7.18 -9.63 -14.15
N VAL A 247 -6.23 -10.53 -14.37
CA VAL A 247 -4.81 -10.19 -14.42
C VAL A 247 -4.44 -9.78 -15.85
N THR A 248 -3.74 -8.66 -15.98
CA THR A 248 -3.11 -8.24 -17.25
C THR A 248 -1.59 -8.36 -17.09
N TYR A 249 -0.97 -9.16 -17.94
CA TYR A 249 0.47 -9.39 -17.92
C TYR A 249 1.18 -8.42 -18.88
N ASP A 250 2.43 -8.04 -18.58
CA ASP A 250 3.22 -7.14 -19.44
C ASP A 250 3.47 -7.74 -20.86
N CYS A 251 3.14 -9.01 -21.11
CA CYS A 251 3.22 -9.65 -22.44
C CYS A 251 1.94 -9.51 -23.29
N ASP A 252 0.88 -8.90 -22.75
CA ASP A 252 -0.43 -8.78 -23.41
C ASP A 252 -0.64 -7.42 -24.13
N GLU A 253 0.39 -6.56 -24.17
CA GLU A 253 0.47 -5.31 -24.96
C GLU A 253 1.53 -5.44 -26.07
#